data_AF-A0A536H987-F1
#
_entry.id   AF-A0A536H987-F1
#
_cell.length_a   1.000
_cell.length_b   1.000
_cell.length_c   1.000
_cell.angle_alpha   90.00
_cell.angle_beta   90.00
_cell.angle_gamma   90.00
#
_symmetry.space_group_name_H-M   'P 1'
#
loop_
_entity.id
_entity.type
_entity.pdbx_description
1 polymer ?
#
loop_
_entity_poly.entity_id
_entity_poly.type
_entity_poly.pdbx_seq_one_letter_code
_entity_poly.pdbx_strand_id
1 'polypeptide(L)'
;GSWLLYIVLILSPDLFVLGYLRGPRAGAAIYNLGHTWLLPGVLAAGGLIGGTPLLASLALIWFGHIGVDRLLGYGLKLPSAFQDTHLGRIGRKS
;
A
#
# COMPACT_ATOMS: atom_id res chain seq x y z
N GLY A 1 -12.07 12.57 14.80
CA GLY A 1 -12.29 12.22 13.38
C GLY A 1 -13.27 11.08 13.27
N SER A 2 -13.82 10.81 12.08
CA SER A 2 -14.73 9.69 11.85
C SER A 2 -13.96 8.37 11.78
N TRP A 3 -14.29 7.41 12.66
CA TRP A 3 -13.72 6.06 12.63
C TRP A 3 -14.04 5.33 11.33
N LEU A 4 -15.24 5.52 10.78
CA LEU A 4 -15.62 4.92 9.51
C LEU A 4 -14.73 5.44 8.37
N LEU A 5 -14.48 6.76 8.34
CA LEU A 5 -13.60 7.35 7.32
C LEU A 5 -12.17 6.82 7.44
N TYR A 6 -11.66 6.67 8.67
CA TYR A 6 -10.34 6.08 8.89
C TYR A 6 -10.26 4.65 8.34
N ILE A 7 -11.27 3.81 8.62
CA ILE A 7 -11.34 2.43 8.11
C ILE A 7 -11.38 2.41 6.57
N VAL A 8 -12.17 3.29 5.96
CA VAL A 8 -12.22 3.40 4.49
C VAL A 8 -10.87 3.81 3.91
N LEU A 9 -10.22 4.81 4.53
CA LEU A 9 -8.94 5.32 4.04
C LEU A 9 -7.80 4.33 4.23
N ILE A 10 -7.73 3.63 5.37
CA ILE A 10 -6.67 2.65 5.61
C ILE A 10 -6.79 1.47 4.64
N LEU A 11 -7.99 1.04 4.28
CA LEU A 11 -8.21 -0.05 3.32
C LEU A 11 -8.13 0.40 1.85
N SER A 12 -8.15 1.70 1.56
CA SER A 12 -8.18 2.22 0.19
C SER A 12 -6.98 1.80 -0.69
N PRO A 13 -5.73 1.66 -0.18
CA PRO A 13 -4.63 1.21 -1.02
C PRO A 13 -4.78 -0.25 -1.50
N ASP A 14 -5.61 -1.08 -0.84
CA ASP A 14 -5.84 -2.46 -1.28
C ASP A 14 -6.59 -2.54 -2.62
N LEU A 15 -7.29 -1.47 -3.03
CA LEU A 15 -7.94 -1.41 -4.33
C LEU A 15 -6.96 -1.59 -5.50
N PHE A 16 -5.67 -1.32 -5.30
CA PHE A 16 -4.64 -1.57 -6.32
C PHE A 16 -4.50 -3.07 -6.65
N VAL A 17 -5.02 -3.99 -5.82
CA VAL A 17 -5.12 -5.42 -6.15
C VAL A 17 -5.95 -5.67 -7.41
N LEU A 18 -6.89 -4.78 -7.75
CA LEU A 18 -7.70 -4.87 -8.97
C LEU A 18 -6.84 -4.83 -10.25
N GLY A 19 -5.58 -4.38 -10.16
CA GLY A 19 -4.61 -4.51 -11.25
C GLY A 19 -4.43 -5.95 -11.75
N TYR A 20 -4.61 -6.94 -10.87
CA TYR A 20 -4.50 -8.36 -11.22
C TYR A 20 -5.59 -8.86 -12.17
N LEU A 21 -6.66 -8.09 -12.38
CA LEU A 21 -7.65 -8.36 -13.44
C LEU A 21 -7.01 -8.33 -14.85
N ARG A 22 -5.85 -7.68 -15.01
CA ARG A 22 -5.07 -7.63 -16.26
C ARG A 22 -3.89 -8.61 -16.28
N GLY A 23 -3.84 -9.55 -15.34
CA GLY A 23 -2.81 -10.57 -15.22
C GLY A 23 -1.63 -10.21 -14.30
N PRO A 24 -0.70 -11.16 -14.06
CA PRO A 24 0.29 -11.05 -12.97
C PRO A 24 1.27 -9.88 -13.08
N ARG A 25 1.77 -9.58 -14.29
CA ARG A 25 2.72 -8.47 -14.50
C ARG A 25 2.09 -7.11 -14.22
N ALA A 26 0.93 -6.84 -14.84
CA ALA A 26 0.20 -5.59 -14.63
C ALA A 26 -0.30 -5.47 -13.18
N GLY A 27 -0.78 -6.58 -12.62
CA GLY A 27 -1.19 -6.67 -11.22
C GLY A 27 -0.07 -6.32 -10.25
N ALA A 28 1.11 -6.91 -10.41
CA ALA A 28 2.25 -6.62 -9.56
C ALA A 28 2.68 -5.16 -9.66
N ALA A 29 2.73 -4.59 -10.88
CA ALA A 29 3.10 -3.19 -11.08
C ALA A 29 2.11 -2.22 -10.42
N ILE A 30 0.80 -2.44 -10.63
CA ILE A 30 -0.26 -1.59 -10.05
C ILE A 30 -0.29 -1.76 -8.54
N TYR A 31 -0.25 -2.98 -8.02
CA TYR A 31 -0.19 -3.23 -6.57
C TYR A 31 0.99 -2.52 -5.92
N ASN A 32 2.19 -2.67 -6.50
CA ASN A 32 3.42 -2.08 -5.96
C ASN A 32 3.39 -0.56 -6.01
N LEU A 33 2.69 0.06 -6.97
CA LEU A 33 2.46 1.49 -6.99
C LEU A 33 1.66 1.94 -5.75
N GLY A 34 0.65 1.17 -5.34
CA GLY A 34 -0.13 1.45 -4.12
C GLY A 34 0.62 1.14 -2.80
N HIS A 35 1.64 0.26 -2.85
CA HIS A 35 2.34 -0.27 -1.68
C HIS A 35 3.82 0.15 -1.57
N THR A 36 4.25 1.11 -2.39
CA THR A 36 5.54 1.78 -2.24
C THR A 36 5.47 2.86 -1.18
N TRP A 37 6.58 3.09 -0.47
CA TRP A 37 6.70 4.22 0.46
C TRP A 37 6.79 5.58 -0.25
N LEU A 38 7.07 5.59 -1.56
CA LEU A 38 7.29 6.83 -2.30
C LEU A 38 6.05 7.72 -2.32
N LEU A 39 4.87 7.17 -2.64
CA LEU A 39 3.63 7.95 -2.73
C LEU A 39 3.22 8.60 -1.39
N PRO A 40 3.10 7.86 -0.27
CA PRO A 40 2.84 8.49 1.01
C PRO A 40 3.97 9.42 1.46
N GLY A 41 5.23 9.16 1.07
CA GLY A 41 6.35 10.07 1.32
C GLY A 41 6.21 11.42 0.61
N VAL A 42 5.83 11.41 -0.67
CA VAL A 42 5.54 12.65 -1.43
C VAL A 42 4.35 13.38 -0.81
N LEU A 43 3.30 12.66 -0.40
CA LEU A 43 2.13 13.24 0.24
C LEU A 43 2.46 13.89 1.60
N ALA A 44 3.30 13.22 2.40
CA ALA A 44 3.81 13.76 3.66
C ALA A 44 4.64 15.02 3.44
N ALA A 45 5.58 14.99 2.49
CA ALA A 45 6.39 16.16 2.17
C ALA A 45 5.53 17.35 1.72
N GLY A 46 4.55 17.12 0.85
CA GLY A 46 3.59 18.14 0.42
C GLY A 46 2.77 18.70 1.59
N GLY A 47 2.31 17.84 2.51
CA GLY A 47 1.59 18.26 3.71
C GLY A 47 2.44 19.07 4.69
N LEU A 48 3.69 18.70 4.90
CA LEU A 48 4.59 19.39 5.81
C LEU A 48 5.06 20.73 5.24
N ILE A 49 5.51 20.74 3.97
CA ILE A 49 6.00 21.95 3.31
C ILE A 49 4.85 22.94 3.09
N GLY A 50 3.69 22.44 2.64
CA GLY A 50 2.51 23.27 2.39
C GLY A 50 1.66 23.57 3.62
N GLY A 51 2.08 23.14 4.83
CA GLY A 51 1.32 23.36 6.05
C GLY A 51 -0.11 22.82 6.02
N THR A 52 -0.34 21.70 5.33
CA THR A 52 -1.67 21.11 5.10
C THR A 52 -1.87 19.84 5.95
N PRO A 53 -2.52 19.92 7.12
CA PRO A 53 -2.65 18.78 8.05
C PRO A 53 -3.39 17.58 7.45
N LEU A 54 -4.28 17.83 6.49
CA LEU A 54 -5.00 16.77 5.77
C LEU A 54 -4.03 15.86 5.01
N LEU A 55 -3.09 16.42 4.24
CA LEU A 55 -2.13 15.62 3.46
C LEU A 55 -1.20 14.82 4.38
N ALA A 56 -0.73 15.42 5.48
CA ALA A 56 0.05 14.72 6.48
C ALA A 56 -0.73 13.55 7.11
N SER A 57 -2.02 13.76 7.41
CA SER A 57 -2.90 12.72 7.96
C SER A 57 -3.14 11.56 6.98
N LEU A 58 -3.41 11.88 5.71
CA LEU A 58 -3.55 10.87 4.65
C LEU A 58 -2.26 10.07 4.46
N ALA A 59 -1.10 10.74 4.50
CA ALA A 59 0.19 10.09 4.39
C ALA A 59 0.43 9.12 5.55
N LEU A 60 0.15 9.55 6.79
CA LEU A 60 0.32 8.69 7.98
C LEU A 60 -0.59 7.45 7.94
N ILE A 61 -1.84 7.60 7.51
CA ILE A 61 -2.76 6.47 7.35
C ILE A 61 -2.21 5.49 6.31
N TRP A 62 -1.75 5.99 5.17
CA TRP A 62 -1.20 5.16 4.10
C TRP A 62 0.12 4.50 4.51
N PHE A 63 1.00 5.20 5.25
CA PHE A 63 2.17 4.60 5.87
C PHE A 63 1.79 3.44 6.81
N GLY A 64 0.76 3.66 7.64
CA GLY A 64 0.22 2.63 8.54
C GLY A 64 -0.27 1.40 7.78
N HIS A 65 -1.06 1.60 6.72
CA HIS A 65 -1.53 0.50 5.84
C HIS A 65 -0.39 -0.35 5.31
N ILE A 66 0.61 0.28 4.68
CA ILE A 66 1.75 -0.43 4.08
C ILE A 66 2.58 -1.13 5.18
N GLY A 67 2.71 -0.53 6.37
CA GLY A 67 3.37 -1.15 7.51
C GLY A 67 2.68 -2.45 7.95
N VAL A 68 1.35 -2.41 8.08
CA VAL A 68 0.54 -3.59 8.42
C VAL A 68 0.60 -4.65 7.32
N ASP A 69 0.49 -4.26 6.04
CA ASP A 69 0.65 -5.16 4.88
C ASP A 69 1.97 -5.95 4.95
N ARG A 70 3.09 -5.27 5.25
CA ARG A 70 4.40 -5.92 5.37
C ARG A 70 4.51 -6.79 6.61
N LEU A 71 3.94 -6.37 7.75
CA LEU A 71 3.91 -7.17 8.96
C LEU A 71 3.15 -8.50 8.76
N LEU A 72 2.12 -8.48 7.92
CA LEU A 72 1.35 -9.67 7.54
C LEU A 72 2.01 -10.51 6.41
N GLY A 73 3.17 -10.08 5.91
CA GLY A 73 3.96 -10.81 4.92
C GLY A 73 3.54 -10.63 3.46
N TYR A 74 2.68 -9.65 3.15
CA TYR A 74 2.22 -9.42 1.77
C TYR A 74 3.26 -8.74 0.89
N GLY A 75 3.90 -7.67 1.37
CA GLY A 75 5.03 -7.01 0.72
C GLY A 75 4.82 -6.60 -0.75
N LEU A 76 5.90 -6.12 -1.39
CA LEU A 76 5.91 -5.89 -2.83
C LEU A 76 5.86 -7.21 -3.59
N LYS A 77 5.04 -7.23 -4.64
CA LYS A 77 4.73 -8.38 -5.48
C LYS A 77 5.74 -8.55 -6.60
N LEU A 78 6.08 -9.80 -6.90
CA LEU A 78 6.86 -10.19 -8.06
C LEU A 78 5.95 -10.41 -9.27
N PRO A 79 6.45 -10.26 -10.51
CA PRO A 79 5.62 -10.41 -11.71
C PRO A 79 5.19 -11.86 -12.03
N SER A 80 5.66 -12.84 -11.25
CA SER A 80 5.36 -14.28 -11.42
C SER A 80 3.97 -14.65 -10.91
N ALA A 81 3.60 -14.21 -9.71
CA ALA A 81 2.32 -14.52 -9.08
C ALA A 81 2.03 -13.57 -7.91
N PHE A 82 0.75 -13.42 -7.53
CA PHE A 82 0.34 -12.63 -6.35
C PHE A 82 0.97 -13.12 -5.04
N GLN A 83 1.21 -14.43 -4.93
CA GLN A 83 1.80 -15.04 -3.73
C GLN A 83 3.31 -14.83 -3.63
N ASP A 84 3.98 -14.48 -4.72
CA ASP A 84 5.43 -14.30 -4.75
C ASP A 84 5.75 -12.84 -4.44
N THR A 85 6.51 -12.62 -3.37
CA THR A 85 6.81 -11.29 -2.84
C THR A 85 8.30 -11.17 -2.58
N HIS A 86 8.79 -9.93 -2.41
CA HIS A 86 10.18 -9.70 -1.99
C HIS A 86 10.49 -10.21 -0.57
N LEU A 87 9.46 -10.48 0.26
CA LEU A 87 9.60 -11.08 1.59
C LEU A 87 9.57 -12.62 1.55
N GLY A 88 9.42 -13.21 0.37
CA GLY A 88 9.20 -14.64 0.18
C GLY A 88 7.77 -14.95 -0.27
N ARG A 89 7.47 -16.24 -0.38
CA ARG A 89 6.16 -16.70 -0.85
C ARG A 89 5.15 -16.74 0.29
N ILE A 90 4.00 -16.09 0.11
CA ILE A 90 2.89 -16.10 1.07
C ILE A 90 2.44 -17.54 1.34
N GLY A 91 2.23 -17.88 2.61
CA GLY A 91 1.72 -19.18 3.03
C GLY A 91 2.74 -20.32 3.07
N ARG A 92 4.03 -20.05 2.80
CA ARG A 92 5.08 -21.06 3.03
C ARG A 92 5.32 -21.21 4.54
N LYS A 93 5.15 -22.42 5.08
CA LYS A 93 5.61 -22.75 6.43
C LYS A 93 7.14 -22.80 6.41
N SER A 94 7.78 -22.11 7.35
CA SER A 94 9.20 -22.31 7.65
C SER A 94 9.47 -23.72 8.16
#